data_AF-A0A8X8XCG4-F1
#
_entry.id   AF-A0A8X8XCG4-F1
#
_cell.length_a   1.000
_cell.length_b   1.000
_cell.length_c   1.000
_cell.angle_alpha   90.00
_cell.angle_beta   90.00
_cell.angle_gamma   90.00
#
_symmetry.space_group_name_H-M   'P 1'
#
loop_
_entity.id
_entity.type
_entity.pdbx_description
1 polymer ?
#
loop_
_entity_poly.entity_id
_entity_poly.type
_entity_poly.pdbx_seq_one_letter_code
_entity_poly.pdbx_strand_id
1 'polypeptide(L)'
;MVAHPEAEWIWWMDSDALFTDMVFEIPFHRYRSSNLIIHGYPDMLLKEKSWIALNTGSFLLRNSQWALDLLDVWAQMGPRGRPREEAGKILTSSLKGRPALEADDQSALIYLLISQKERWMNMVSIESSYCLHGFWESLVDRYKEMMEKYRPGFGDERWPLVTHFVGCRTCARNGDYPVERCLKSMEMAYNFADNQVLNLYGFRHRGLVSTNVKRVRNESVTPLADVDKFGIRNSLRGNKS
;
A
#
# COMPACT_ATOMS: atom_id res chain seq x y z
N MET A 1 -18.43 1.52 -6.72
CA MET A 1 -18.93 2.91 -6.56
C MET A 1 -20.44 2.95 -6.68
N VAL A 2 -21.00 2.78 -7.88
CA VAL A 2 -22.46 2.90 -8.12
C VAL A 2 -23.30 1.87 -7.34
N ALA A 3 -22.83 0.62 -7.26
CA ALA A 3 -23.56 -0.45 -6.57
C ALA A 3 -23.57 -0.32 -5.03
N HIS A 4 -22.65 0.47 -4.46
CA HIS A 4 -22.47 0.62 -3.02
C HIS A 4 -22.38 2.11 -2.67
N PRO A 5 -23.49 2.86 -2.75
CA PRO A 5 -23.52 4.30 -2.47
C PRO A 5 -23.22 4.64 -1.01
N GLU A 6 -23.36 3.69 -0.08
CA GLU A 6 -23.02 3.82 1.34
C GLU A 6 -21.52 3.88 1.61
N ALA A 7 -20.70 3.35 0.70
CA ALA A 7 -19.26 3.37 0.84
C ALA A 7 -18.71 4.77 0.53
N GLU A 8 -18.15 5.46 1.52
CA GLU A 8 -17.53 6.78 1.33
C GLU A 8 -16.19 6.68 0.59
N TRP A 9 -15.39 5.67 0.90
CA TRP A 9 -14.08 5.43 0.32
C TRP A 9 -14.01 4.02 -0.24
N ILE A 10 -13.41 3.90 -1.42
CA ILE A 10 -12.96 2.63 -1.97
C ILE A 10 -11.45 2.59 -1.87
N TRP A 11 -10.94 1.64 -1.10
CA TRP A 11 -9.52 1.37 -1.00
C TRP A 11 -9.16 0.26 -1.98
N TRP A 12 -8.49 0.61 -3.07
CA TRP A 12 -7.87 -0.36 -3.96
C TRP A 12 -6.53 -0.80 -3.39
N MET A 13 -6.24 -2.09 -3.39
CA MET A 13 -4.97 -2.65 -2.96
C MET A 13 -4.61 -3.86 -3.82
N ASP A 14 -3.40 -3.86 -4.38
CA ASP A 14 -2.90 -4.94 -5.22
C ASP A 14 -2.71 -6.23 -4.41
N SER A 15 -2.81 -7.38 -5.08
CA SER A 15 -2.67 -8.69 -4.45
C SER A 15 -1.26 -8.99 -3.93
N ASP A 16 -0.24 -8.30 -4.44
CA ASP A 16 1.14 -8.35 -4.00
C ASP A 16 1.49 -7.22 -3.01
N ALA A 17 0.48 -6.48 -2.52
CA ALA A 17 0.60 -5.58 -1.38
C ALA A 17 0.08 -6.26 -0.11
N LEU A 18 0.84 -6.16 0.99
CA LEU A 18 0.48 -6.73 2.28
C LEU A 18 0.42 -5.65 3.35
N PHE A 19 -0.58 -5.72 4.22
CA PHE A 19 -0.56 -4.98 5.48
C PHE A 19 0.52 -5.52 6.39
N THR A 20 1.37 -4.63 6.88
CA THR A 20 2.46 -4.95 7.81
C THR A 20 2.38 -4.15 9.11
N ASP A 21 1.47 -3.17 9.22
CA ASP A 21 1.06 -2.54 10.47
C ASP A 21 -0.42 -2.81 10.71
N MET A 22 -0.74 -3.69 11.66
CA MET A 22 -2.11 -4.08 12.00
C MET A 22 -2.76 -3.14 13.03
N VAL A 23 -2.04 -2.12 13.50
CA VAL A 23 -2.50 -1.16 14.53
C VAL A 23 -2.74 0.23 13.93
N PHE A 24 -2.02 0.59 12.87
CA PHE A 24 -2.16 1.89 12.24
C PHE A 24 -3.55 2.10 11.65
N GLU A 25 -4.15 3.27 11.93
CA GLU A 25 -5.41 3.71 11.34
C GLU A 25 -5.16 4.88 10.40
N ILE A 26 -5.78 4.84 9.21
CA ILE A 26 -5.68 5.95 8.25
C ILE A 26 -6.29 7.21 8.90
N PRO A 27 -5.56 8.34 8.95
CA PRO A 27 -6.05 9.57 9.55
C PRO A 27 -7.03 10.31 8.63
N PHE A 28 -8.22 9.76 8.40
CA PHE A 28 -9.22 10.26 7.43
C PHE A 28 -9.59 11.74 7.60
N HIS A 29 -9.46 12.28 8.81
CA HIS A 29 -9.68 13.71 9.07
C HIS A 29 -8.76 14.62 8.25
N ARG A 30 -7.57 14.15 7.83
CA ARG A 30 -6.61 14.89 6.99
C ARG A 30 -7.09 15.04 5.53
N TYR A 31 -8.02 14.20 5.08
CA TYR A 31 -8.41 14.08 3.66
C TYR A 31 -9.86 14.49 3.40
N ARG A 32 -10.45 15.28 4.31
CA ARG A 32 -11.85 15.74 4.19
C ARG A 32 -12.12 16.52 2.90
N SER A 33 -11.13 17.24 2.39
CA SER A 33 -11.20 18.03 1.16
C SER A 33 -10.58 17.33 -0.06
N SER A 34 -10.35 16.02 0.01
CA SER A 34 -9.77 15.25 -1.09
C SER A 34 -10.68 14.10 -1.50
N ASN A 35 -10.56 13.73 -2.78
CA ASN A 35 -11.27 12.61 -3.38
C ASN A 35 -10.34 11.47 -3.78
N LEU A 36 -9.02 11.71 -3.88
CA LEU A 36 -8.01 10.69 -4.11
C LEU A 36 -6.90 10.84 -3.07
N ILE A 37 -6.56 9.75 -2.37
CA ILE A 37 -5.39 9.64 -1.50
C ILE A 37 -4.48 8.60 -2.12
N ILE A 38 -3.27 8.99 -2.47
CA ILE A 38 -2.33 8.12 -3.18
C ILE A 38 -0.91 8.35 -2.66
N HIS A 39 -0.16 7.28 -2.46
CA HIS A 39 1.22 7.40 -2.00
C HIS A 39 2.11 7.99 -3.11
N GLY A 40 3.01 8.89 -2.76
CA GLY A 40 4.01 9.40 -3.68
C GLY A 40 4.76 10.61 -3.18
N TYR A 41 5.54 11.22 -4.07
CA TYR A 41 6.39 12.37 -3.75
C TYR A 41 6.06 13.56 -4.68
N PRO A 42 5.55 14.69 -4.15
CA PRO A 42 5.14 15.83 -4.96
C PRO A 42 6.24 16.38 -5.87
N ASP A 43 7.49 16.39 -5.41
CA ASP A 43 8.63 16.85 -6.19
C ASP A 43 8.94 15.92 -7.37
N MET A 44 8.88 14.59 -7.16
CA MET A 44 9.03 13.63 -8.25
C MET A 44 7.89 13.74 -9.27
N LEU A 45 6.68 14.08 -8.83
CA LEU A 45 5.53 14.25 -9.71
C LEU A 45 5.63 15.54 -10.54
N LEU A 46 5.76 16.68 -9.86
CA LEU A 46 5.58 18.00 -10.47
C LEU A 46 6.86 18.55 -11.10
N LYS A 47 8.03 18.26 -10.51
CA LYS A 47 9.32 18.74 -11.01
C LYS A 47 9.95 17.72 -11.96
N GLU A 48 10.06 16.48 -11.52
CA GLU A 48 10.77 15.46 -12.30
C GLU A 48 9.91 14.73 -13.33
N LYS A 49 8.58 14.74 -13.15
CA LYS A 49 7.64 13.97 -13.98
C LYS A 49 8.02 12.48 -14.06
N SER A 50 8.44 11.92 -12.93
CA SER A 50 8.87 10.52 -12.83
C SER A 50 7.68 9.56 -12.92
N TRP A 51 7.83 8.46 -13.64
CA TRP A 51 6.78 7.43 -13.77
C TRP A 51 6.54 6.62 -12.49
N ILE A 52 7.43 6.75 -11.50
CA ILE A 52 7.31 6.17 -10.15
C ILE A 52 7.00 7.24 -9.10
N ALA A 53 6.55 8.43 -9.51
CA ALA A 53 6.26 9.52 -8.59
C ALA A 53 5.07 9.23 -7.66
N LEU A 54 4.13 8.39 -8.11
CA LEU A 54 2.97 7.90 -7.38
C LEU A 54 2.89 6.38 -7.53
N ASN A 55 2.18 5.70 -6.61
CA ASN A 55 1.88 4.28 -6.76
C ASN A 55 0.38 3.99 -6.76
N THR A 56 -0.11 3.31 -7.80
CA THR A 56 -1.53 2.94 -7.96
C THR A 56 -1.88 1.56 -7.42
N GLY A 57 -0.94 0.87 -6.77
CA GLY A 57 -1.22 -0.42 -6.14
C GLY A 57 -1.78 -0.35 -4.72
N SER A 58 -1.87 0.84 -4.13
CA SER A 58 -2.63 1.08 -2.91
C SER A 58 -3.05 2.55 -2.84
N PHE A 59 -4.34 2.81 -3.02
CA PHE A 59 -4.90 4.16 -2.98
C PHE A 59 -6.36 4.14 -2.54
N LEU A 60 -6.83 5.29 -2.05
CA LEU A 60 -8.21 5.49 -1.67
C LEU A 60 -8.88 6.48 -2.60
N LEU A 61 -10.02 6.09 -3.16
CA LEU A 61 -10.84 6.91 -4.03
C LEU A 61 -12.22 7.11 -3.41
N ARG A 62 -12.60 8.37 -3.20
CA ARG A 62 -13.88 8.75 -2.60
C ARG A 62 -15.02 8.47 -3.57
N ASN A 63 -16.08 7.86 -3.09
CA ASN A 63 -17.29 7.65 -3.86
C ASN A 63 -17.99 8.98 -4.14
N SER A 64 -17.77 9.52 -5.34
CA SER A 64 -18.19 10.87 -5.72
C SER A 64 -18.27 11.01 -7.23
N GLN A 65 -18.99 12.03 -7.72
CA GLN A 65 -19.04 12.33 -9.15
C GLN A 65 -17.64 12.61 -9.71
N TRP A 66 -16.82 13.36 -8.98
CA TRP A 66 -15.43 13.65 -9.37
C TRP A 66 -14.62 12.38 -9.64
N ALA A 67 -14.80 11.34 -8.83
CA ALA A 67 -14.09 10.08 -9.00
C ALA A 67 -14.59 9.27 -10.21
N LEU A 68 -15.90 9.33 -10.52
CA LEU A 68 -16.42 8.75 -11.77
C LEU A 68 -15.85 9.47 -12.99
N ASP A 69 -15.84 10.81 -12.97
CA ASP A 69 -15.28 11.62 -14.05
C ASP A 69 -13.77 11.34 -14.25
N LEU A 70 -13.04 11.13 -13.14
CA LEU A 70 -11.63 10.74 -13.19
C LEU A 70 -11.45 9.36 -13.83
N LEU A 71 -12.25 8.37 -13.43
CA LEU A 71 -12.18 7.01 -13.97
C LEU A 71 -12.47 6.99 -15.47
N ASP A 72 -13.44 7.78 -15.95
CA ASP A 72 -13.78 7.88 -17.36
C ASP A 72 -12.61 8.38 -18.22
N VAL A 73 -11.86 9.38 -17.74
CA VAL A 73 -10.68 9.89 -18.47
C VAL A 73 -9.46 8.98 -18.31
N TRP A 74 -9.29 8.38 -17.12
CA TRP A 74 -8.15 7.50 -16.83
C TRP A 74 -8.23 6.21 -17.67
N ALA A 75 -9.45 5.69 -17.88
CA ALA A 75 -9.69 4.48 -18.66
C ALA A 75 -9.34 4.61 -20.15
N GLN A 76 -9.21 5.82 -20.70
CA GLN A 76 -8.98 6.03 -22.15
C GLN A 76 -7.69 5.40 -22.67
N MET A 77 -6.66 5.30 -21.82
CA MET A 77 -5.38 4.65 -22.17
C MET A 77 -5.38 3.14 -21.92
N GLY A 78 -6.49 2.59 -21.40
CA GLY A 78 -6.62 1.20 -20.99
C GLY A 78 -6.97 0.17 -22.08
N PRO A 79 -7.74 0.45 -23.15
CA PRO A 79 -8.19 -0.61 -24.07
C PRO A 79 -7.03 -1.33 -24.79
N ARG A 80 -7.04 -2.67 -24.77
CA ARG A 80 -5.99 -3.50 -25.37
C ARG A 80 -5.81 -3.25 -26.88
N GLY A 81 -4.59 -3.50 -27.35
CA GLY A 81 -4.19 -3.32 -28.75
C GLY A 81 -3.69 -1.91 -29.01
N ARG A 82 -3.93 -1.43 -30.23
CA ARG A 82 -3.40 -0.16 -30.75
C ARG A 82 -3.56 1.04 -29.80
N PRO A 83 -4.72 1.29 -29.15
CA PRO A 83 -4.85 2.45 -28.26
C PRO A 83 -3.86 2.43 -27.09
N ARG A 84 -3.70 1.29 -26.41
CA ARG A 84 -2.78 1.13 -25.29
C ARG A 84 -1.31 1.15 -25.72
N GLU A 85 -0.99 0.61 -26.89
CA GLU A 85 0.36 0.68 -27.46
C GLU A 85 0.77 2.13 -27.81
N GLU A 86 -0.13 2.88 -28.45
CA GLU A 86 0.11 4.29 -28.80
C GLU A 86 0.18 5.17 -27.54
N ALA A 87 -0.71 4.95 -26.57
CA ALA A 87 -0.63 5.60 -25.27
C ALA A 87 0.71 5.29 -24.55
N GLY A 88 1.18 4.04 -24.61
CA GLY A 88 2.47 3.64 -24.04
C GLY A 88 3.65 4.43 -24.61
N LYS A 89 3.64 4.73 -25.92
CA LYS A 89 4.66 5.60 -26.55
C LYS A 89 4.59 7.02 -26.03
N ILE A 90 3.37 7.58 -25.90
CA ILE A 90 3.16 8.93 -25.34
C ILE A 90 3.69 8.99 -23.90
N LEU A 91 3.33 8.03 -23.06
CA LEU A 91 3.75 7.95 -21.66
C LEU A 91 5.27 7.84 -21.53
N THR A 92 5.91 6.98 -22.34
CA THR A 92 7.38 6.83 -22.37
C THR A 92 8.08 8.13 -22.76
N SER A 93 7.52 8.87 -23.71
CA SER A 93 8.08 10.16 -24.13
C SER A 93 7.84 11.30 -23.13
N SER A 94 6.80 11.18 -22.29
CA SER A 94 6.36 12.24 -21.38
C SER A 94 6.89 12.09 -19.96
N LEU A 95 7.19 10.85 -19.53
CA LEU A 95 7.52 10.52 -18.14
C LEU A 95 8.97 10.08 -18.01
N LYS A 96 9.69 10.72 -17.09
CA LYS A 96 11.10 10.45 -16.83
C LYS A 96 11.28 9.04 -16.28
N GLY A 97 12.24 8.30 -16.88
CA GLY A 97 12.66 6.98 -16.41
C GLY A 97 11.70 5.83 -16.75
N ARG A 98 10.60 6.09 -17.46
CA ARG A 98 9.67 5.04 -17.88
C ARG A 98 10.30 4.18 -18.98
N PRO A 99 10.32 2.83 -18.86
CA PRO A 99 10.75 1.97 -19.95
C PRO A 99 9.75 1.97 -21.11
N ALA A 100 10.19 1.49 -22.29
CA ALA A 100 9.34 1.34 -23.46
C ALA A 100 8.41 0.12 -23.32
N LEU A 101 7.18 0.38 -22.85
CA LEU A 101 6.11 -0.61 -22.70
C LEU A 101 4.74 -0.01 -23.08
N GLU A 102 3.76 -0.88 -23.30
CA GLU A 102 2.33 -0.53 -23.38
C GLU A 102 1.91 0.36 -22.20
N ALA A 103 0.84 1.14 -22.35
CA ALA A 103 0.34 1.95 -21.24
C ALA A 103 -0.07 1.09 -20.03
N ASP A 104 0.37 1.55 -18.86
CA ASP A 104 -0.02 1.07 -17.53
C ASP A 104 -0.81 2.18 -16.81
N ASP A 105 -1.65 1.78 -15.86
CA ASP A 105 -2.56 2.65 -15.14
C ASP A 105 -1.80 3.68 -14.27
N GLN A 106 -0.69 3.29 -13.63
CA GLN A 106 0.15 4.18 -12.82
C GLN A 106 0.66 5.37 -13.67
N SER A 107 1.29 5.05 -14.79
CA SER A 107 1.83 6.04 -15.73
C SER A 107 0.72 6.89 -16.32
N ALA A 108 -0.43 6.30 -16.68
CA ALA A 108 -1.57 7.03 -17.20
C ALA A 108 -2.13 8.05 -16.19
N LEU A 109 -2.24 7.67 -14.91
CA LEU A 109 -2.70 8.59 -13.86
C LEU A 109 -1.70 9.73 -13.65
N ILE A 110 -0.40 9.41 -13.55
CA ILE A 110 0.67 10.41 -13.40
C ILE A 110 0.61 11.41 -14.56
N TYR A 111 0.52 10.93 -15.79
CA TYR A 111 0.40 11.77 -16.98
C TYR A 111 -0.84 12.66 -16.94
N LEU A 112 -2.00 12.11 -16.56
CA LEU A 112 -3.26 12.86 -16.43
C LEU A 112 -3.13 13.97 -15.38
N LEU A 113 -2.59 13.67 -14.21
CA LEU A 113 -2.45 14.62 -13.11
C LEU A 113 -1.46 15.75 -13.43
N ILE A 114 -0.42 15.46 -14.21
CA ILE A 114 0.53 16.49 -14.69
C ILE A 114 -0.10 17.33 -15.81
N SER A 115 -0.70 16.69 -16.82
CA SER A 115 -1.21 17.36 -18.02
C SER A 115 -2.50 18.16 -17.77
N GLN A 116 -3.32 17.74 -16.81
CA GLN A 116 -4.59 18.36 -16.45
C GLN A 116 -4.60 18.79 -14.97
N LYS A 117 -3.46 19.32 -14.49
CA LYS A 117 -3.23 19.71 -13.10
C LYS A 117 -4.38 20.55 -12.52
N GLU A 118 -4.75 21.63 -13.19
CA GLU A 118 -5.79 22.56 -12.73
C GLU A 118 -7.17 21.92 -12.56
N ARG A 119 -7.43 20.82 -13.27
CA ARG A 119 -8.70 20.10 -13.21
C ARG A 119 -8.76 19.10 -12.05
N TRP A 120 -7.65 18.42 -11.76
CA TRP A 120 -7.65 17.25 -10.88
C TRP A 120 -6.92 17.46 -9.56
N MET A 121 -5.78 18.16 -9.57
CA MET A 121 -4.83 18.12 -8.45
C MET A 121 -5.36 18.79 -7.17
N ASN A 122 -6.35 19.68 -7.26
CA ASN A 122 -7.00 20.28 -6.10
C ASN A 122 -7.72 19.26 -5.21
N MET A 123 -8.12 18.11 -5.75
CA MET A 123 -8.81 17.04 -5.02
C MET A 123 -7.90 15.83 -4.72
N VAL A 124 -6.60 15.89 -5.08
CA VAL A 124 -5.63 14.80 -4.86
C VAL A 124 -4.75 15.11 -3.66
N SER A 125 -4.73 14.20 -2.68
CA SER A 125 -3.76 14.17 -1.60
C SER A 125 -2.64 13.19 -1.94
N ILE A 126 -1.44 13.72 -2.17
CA ILE A 126 -0.22 12.91 -2.30
C ILE A 126 0.32 12.65 -0.90
N GLU A 127 0.30 11.38 -0.48
CA GLU A 127 0.69 10.96 0.85
C GLU A 127 2.12 10.41 0.88
N SER A 128 2.91 10.88 1.84
CA SER A 128 4.32 10.47 2.03
C SER A 128 4.73 10.38 3.50
N SER A 129 3.80 10.60 4.44
CA SER A 129 4.03 10.57 5.89
C SER A 129 3.88 9.18 6.50
N TYR A 130 3.26 8.24 5.77
CA TYR A 130 3.21 6.82 6.10
C TYR A 130 3.20 6.00 4.81
N CYS A 131 3.57 4.73 4.91
CA CYS A 131 3.70 3.81 3.78
C CYS A 131 2.32 3.30 3.35
N LEU A 132 1.46 4.17 2.79
CA LEU A 132 0.25 3.73 2.09
C LEU A 132 0.60 2.78 0.92
N HIS A 133 1.78 3.00 0.34
CA HIS A 133 2.55 2.02 -0.43
C HIS A 133 3.99 2.06 0.12
N GLY A 134 4.56 0.90 0.45
CA GLY A 134 5.95 0.78 0.87
C GLY A 134 6.71 -0.17 -0.05
N PHE A 135 7.75 0.32 -0.71
CA PHE A 135 8.56 -0.49 -1.63
C PHE A 135 9.31 -1.58 -0.87
N TRP A 136 8.98 -2.85 -1.13
CA TRP A 136 9.44 -3.98 -0.32
C TRP A 136 10.96 -4.06 -0.16
N GLU A 137 11.73 -3.74 -1.21
CA GLU A 137 13.18 -3.90 -1.21
C GLU A 137 13.89 -3.01 -0.17
N SER A 138 13.31 -1.85 0.17
CA SER A 138 13.84 -0.96 1.21
C SER A 138 13.35 -1.30 2.62
N LEU A 139 12.41 -2.24 2.76
CA LEU A 139 11.72 -2.53 4.01
C LEU A 139 12.06 -3.90 4.59
N VAL A 140 12.02 -4.96 3.77
CA VAL A 140 11.98 -6.34 4.29
C VAL A 140 13.23 -6.74 5.08
N ASP A 141 14.40 -6.21 4.71
CA ASP A 141 15.66 -6.48 5.40
C ASP A 141 15.76 -5.76 6.75
N ARG A 142 14.94 -4.72 6.97
CA ARG A 142 14.88 -3.92 8.21
C ARG A 142 13.90 -4.47 9.24
N TYR A 143 13.05 -5.46 8.91
CA TYR A 143 12.02 -5.94 9.85
C TYR A 143 12.56 -6.41 11.20
N LYS A 144 13.72 -7.06 11.23
CA LYS A 144 14.34 -7.48 12.50
C LYS A 144 14.68 -6.27 13.38
N GLU A 145 15.30 -5.26 12.78
CA GLU A 145 15.60 -3.99 13.45
C GLU A 145 14.31 -3.30 13.93
N MET A 146 13.26 -3.29 13.10
CA MET A 146 11.98 -2.69 13.45
C MET A 146 11.33 -3.38 14.66
N MET A 147 11.36 -4.72 14.71
CA MET A 147 10.87 -5.51 15.85
C MET A 147 11.66 -5.28 17.14
N GLU A 148 12.93 -4.90 17.05
CA GLU A 148 13.79 -4.62 18.21
C GLU A 148 13.62 -3.19 18.73
N LYS A 149 13.48 -2.21 17.83
CA LYS A 149 13.51 -0.77 18.18
C LYS A 149 12.13 -0.13 18.29
N TYR A 150 11.14 -0.66 17.57
CA TYR A 150 9.84 -0.02 17.39
C TYR A 150 8.70 -0.98 17.74
N ARG A 151 7.48 -0.50 17.53
CA ARG A 151 6.21 -1.21 17.75
C ARG A 151 5.21 -0.82 16.65
N PRO A 152 4.21 -1.64 16.35
CA PRO A 152 3.17 -1.28 15.38
C PRO A 152 2.38 -0.05 15.82
N GLY A 153 1.78 0.65 14.85
CA GLY A 153 1.00 1.87 15.00
C GLY A 153 1.65 3.12 14.40
N PHE A 154 2.88 3.02 13.85
CA PHE A 154 3.54 4.16 13.20
C PHE A 154 3.12 4.32 11.74
N GLY A 155 2.91 3.22 11.02
CA GLY A 155 2.55 3.20 9.60
C GLY A 155 3.65 3.65 8.62
N ASP A 156 4.74 4.25 9.08
CA ASP A 156 5.87 4.75 8.28
C ASP A 156 7.09 3.81 8.30
N GLU A 157 8.27 4.27 7.89
CA GLU A 157 9.48 3.42 7.85
C GLU A 157 9.90 2.81 9.20
N ARG A 158 9.39 3.29 10.33
CA ARG A 158 9.62 2.66 11.64
C ARG A 158 8.83 1.36 11.78
N TRP A 159 7.64 1.31 11.19
CA TRP A 159 6.78 0.15 11.11
C TRP A 159 5.77 0.34 9.94
N PRO A 160 6.06 -0.17 8.74
CA PRO A 160 5.33 0.25 7.52
C PRO A 160 3.91 -0.29 7.50
N LEU A 161 2.94 0.57 7.13
CA LEU A 161 1.54 0.17 6.96
C LEU A 161 1.41 -0.89 5.86
N VAL A 162 1.89 -0.59 4.65
CA VAL A 162 1.89 -1.50 3.52
C VAL A 162 3.32 -1.84 3.11
N THR A 163 3.58 -3.13 2.89
CA THR A 163 4.75 -3.61 2.13
C THR A 163 4.26 -4.15 0.80
N HIS A 164 4.68 -3.53 -0.30
CA HIS A 164 4.21 -3.80 -1.65
C HIS A 164 5.34 -4.38 -2.51
N PHE A 165 5.14 -5.60 -3.00
CA PHE A 165 6.11 -6.41 -3.74
C PHE A 165 6.14 -6.12 -5.26
N VAL A 166 6.15 -4.84 -5.61
CA VAL A 166 6.22 -4.38 -7.01
C VAL A 166 7.37 -5.08 -7.74
N GLY A 167 7.07 -5.63 -8.92
CA GLY A 167 8.02 -6.37 -9.77
C GLY A 167 8.16 -7.85 -9.43
N CYS A 168 7.66 -8.31 -8.27
CA CYS A 168 7.60 -9.73 -7.90
C CYS A 168 6.37 -10.40 -8.52
N ARG A 169 6.48 -10.82 -9.78
CA ARG A 169 5.40 -11.52 -10.48
C ARG A 169 5.42 -13.02 -10.14
N THR A 170 5.00 -13.41 -8.94
CA THR A 170 5.03 -14.83 -8.52
C THR A 170 4.03 -15.70 -9.28
N CYS A 171 2.90 -15.12 -9.73
CA CYS A 171 1.91 -15.81 -10.55
C CYS A 171 2.30 -15.91 -12.04
N ALA A 172 3.18 -15.04 -12.54
CA ALA A 172 3.57 -14.99 -13.95
C ALA A 172 5.09 -15.13 -14.11
N ARG A 173 5.56 -16.01 -14.99
CA ARG A 173 6.98 -16.42 -15.05
C ARG A 173 8.03 -15.35 -15.42
N ASN A 174 7.66 -14.08 -15.57
CA ASN A 174 8.53 -12.98 -16.02
C ASN A 174 8.49 -11.79 -15.03
N GLY A 175 8.99 -11.99 -13.81
CA GLY A 175 9.17 -10.92 -12.83
C GLY A 175 10.50 -10.17 -12.99
N ASP A 176 10.58 -8.98 -12.41
CA ASP A 176 11.79 -8.13 -12.46
C ASP A 176 12.85 -8.60 -11.45
N TYR A 177 12.44 -9.40 -10.47
CA TYR A 177 13.27 -9.92 -9.38
C TYR A 177 13.32 -11.45 -9.36
N PRO A 178 14.39 -12.05 -8.80
CA PRO A 178 14.45 -13.50 -8.60
C PRO A 178 13.28 -14.01 -7.75
N VAL A 179 12.54 -14.99 -8.28
CA VAL A 179 11.32 -15.53 -7.64
C VAL A 179 11.59 -16.03 -6.23
N GLU A 180 12.73 -16.67 -5.98
CA GLU A 180 13.12 -17.15 -4.65
C GLU A 180 13.26 -16.01 -3.63
N ARG A 181 13.85 -14.88 -4.03
CA ARG A 181 13.97 -13.70 -3.17
C ARG A 181 12.59 -13.13 -2.86
N CYS A 182 11.75 -12.97 -3.89
CA CYS A 182 10.38 -12.50 -3.73
C CYS A 182 9.59 -13.37 -2.74
N LEU A 183 9.55 -14.69 -2.94
CA LEU A 183 8.79 -15.60 -2.07
C LEU A 183 9.29 -15.58 -0.63
N LYS A 184 10.62 -15.59 -0.42
CA LYS A 184 11.20 -15.50 0.91
C LYS A 184 10.88 -14.18 1.61
N SER A 185 10.95 -13.07 0.88
CA SER A 185 10.63 -11.74 1.42
C SER A 185 9.12 -11.57 1.67
N MET A 186 8.26 -12.16 0.84
CA MET A 186 6.81 -12.24 1.06
C MET A 186 6.49 -13.04 2.32
N GLU A 187 7.15 -14.19 2.54
CA GLU A 187 7.02 -14.96 3.79
C GLU A 187 7.45 -14.13 5.01
N MET A 188 8.54 -13.36 4.89
CA MET A 188 8.96 -12.45 5.95
C MET A 188 7.93 -11.36 6.27
N ALA A 189 7.37 -10.71 5.25
CA ALA A 189 6.35 -9.69 5.43
C ALA A 189 5.05 -10.27 6.02
N TYR A 190 4.62 -11.43 5.50
CA TYR A 190 3.47 -12.16 6.04
C TYR A 190 3.68 -12.49 7.52
N ASN A 191 4.80 -13.13 7.88
CA ASN A 191 5.06 -13.51 9.27
C ASN A 191 5.28 -12.29 10.19
N PHE A 192 5.80 -11.17 9.67
CA PHE A 192 5.93 -9.91 10.39
C PHE A 192 4.56 -9.31 10.75
N ALA A 193 3.62 -9.38 9.81
CA ALA A 193 2.24 -8.99 10.00
C ALA A 193 1.49 -9.96 10.92
N ASP A 194 1.54 -11.27 10.62
CA ASP A 194 0.80 -12.31 11.32
C ASP A 194 1.25 -12.45 12.78
N ASN A 195 2.51 -12.15 13.11
CA ASN A 195 2.95 -12.05 14.50
C ASN A 195 2.11 -11.05 15.32
N GLN A 196 1.62 -9.96 14.74
CA GLN A 196 0.78 -8.99 15.44
C GLN A 196 -0.59 -9.59 15.78
N VAL A 197 -1.13 -10.46 14.91
CA VAL A 197 -2.38 -11.19 15.13
C VAL A 197 -2.17 -12.35 16.11
N LEU A 198 -1.17 -13.21 15.88
CA LEU A 198 -0.86 -14.37 16.72
C LEU A 198 -0.56 -13.98 18.17
N ASN A 199 0.07 -12.83 18.40
CA ASN A 199 0.37 -12.33 19.75
C ASN A 199 -0.91 -12.13 20.58
N LEU A 200 -2.04 -11.77 19.95
CA LEU A 200 -3.34 -11.67 20.62
C LEU A 200 -3.75 -13.00 21.23
N TYR A 201 -3.37 -14.11 20.59
CA TYR A 201 -3.68 -15.48 21.00
C TYR A 201 -2.54 -16.15 21.79
N GLY A 202 -1.45 -15.45 22.07
CA GLY A 202 -0.33 -15.99 22.84
C GLY A 202 0.62 -16.86 22.03
N PHE A 203 0.71 -16.64 20.71
CA PHE A 203 1.64 -17.29 19.80
C PHE A 203 2.48 -16.26 19.03
N ARG A 204 3.60 -16.72 18.46
CA ARG A 204 4.38 -16.01 17.45
C ARG A 204 5.12 -16.99 16.56
N HIS A 205 5.48 -16.60 15.35
CA HIS A 205 6.40 -17.36 14.51
C HIS A 205 7.76 -17.56 15.20
N ARG A 206 8.39 -18.72 14.96
CA ARG A 206 9.74 -19.01 15.49
C ARG A 206 10.80 -18.05 14.93
N GLY A 207 10.60 -17.60 13.70
CA GLY A 207 11.35 -16.55 13.00
C GLY A 207 10.59 -16.10 11.76
N LEU A 208 11.00 -15.01 11.12
CA LEU A 208 10.27 -14.43 9.98
C LEU A 208 10.32 -15.30 8.71
N VAL A 209 11.23 -16.27 8.63
CA VAL A 209 11.34 -17.22 7.49
C VAL A 209 10.90 -18.64 7.90
N SER A 210 9.95 -18.74 8.82
CA SER A 210 9.48 -20.02 9.36
C SER A 210 7.97 -20.00 9.56
N THR A 211 7.30 -20.95 8.92
CA THR A 211 5.87 -21.23 9.12
C THR A 211 5.55 -21.76 10.53
N ASN A 212 6.53 -22.35 11.24
CA ASN A 212 6.31 -22.85 12.59
C ASN A 212 6.09 -21.73 13.61
N VAL A 213 5.08 -21.90 14.46
CA VAL A 213 4.80 -21.01 15.60
C VAL A 213 5.34 -21.57 16.92
N LYS A 214 5.47 -20.68 17.90
CA LYS A 214 5.77 -21.01 19.30
C LYS A 214 4.86 -20.21 20.22
N ARG A 215 4.55 -20.81 21.35
CA ARG A 215 3.79 -20.17 22.42
C ARG A 215 4.65 -19.08 23.08
N VAL A 216 4.03 -17.94 23.43
CA VAL A 216 4.71 -16.82 24.11
C VAL A 216 4.22 -16.58 25.54
N ARG A 217 3.16 -17.26 25.96
CA ARG A 217 2.63 -17.22 27.34
C ARG A 217 1.97 -18.55 27.71
N ASN A 218 1.96 -18.87 28.99
CA ASN A 218 1.28 -20.08 29.51
C ASN A 218 -0.23 -20.00 29.30
N GLU A 219 -0.88 -21.16 29.29
CA GLU A 219 -2.34 -21.22 29.30
C GLU A 219 -2.88 -20.72 30.63
N SER A 220 -4.05 -20.10 30.56
CA SER A 220 -4.78 -19.61 31.72
C SER A 220 -6.20 -20.11 31.63
N VAL A 221 -6.72 -20.60 32.76
CA VAL A 221 -8.14 -20.92 32.93
C VAL A 221 -9.02 -19.67 33.06
N THR A 222 -8.40 -18.49 33.18
CA THR A 222 -9.06 -17.18 33.22
C THR A 222 -8.57 -16.28 32.08
N PRO A 223 -8.83 -16.63 30.80
CA PRO A 223 -8.29 -15.92 29.64
C PRO A 223 -8.78 -14.47 29.53
N LEU A 224 -9.90 -14.13 30.19
CA LEU A 224 -10.48 -12.79 30.19
C LEU A 224 -9.90 -11.86 31.27
N ALA A 225 -9.10 -12.37 32.22
CA ALA A 225 -8.55 -11.57 33.31
C ALA A 225 -7.43 -10.62 32.87
N ASP A 226 -6.66 -11.00 31.83
CA ASP A 226 -5.47 -10.27 31.38
C ASP A 226 -5.65 -9.60 30.00
N VAL A 227 -6.89 -9.43 29.54
CA VAL A 227 -7.20 -8.96 28.17
C VAL A 227 -6.60 -7.58 27.89
N ASP A 228 -6.69 -6.67 28.87
CA ASP A 228 -6.15 -5.32 28.75
C ASP A 228 -4.61 -5.31 28.87
N LYS A 229 -4.06 -6.19 29.71
CA LYS A 229 -2.61 -6.40 29.87
C LYS A 229 -1.95 -6.89 28.58
N PHE A 230 -2.65 -7.69 27.79
CA PHE A 230 -2.17 -8.22 26.51
C PHE A 230 -2.61 -7.40 25.30
N GLY A 231 -3.24 -6.24 25.52
CA GLY A 231 -3.65 -5.34 24.43
C GLY A 231 -4.74 -5.91 23.52
N ILE A 232 -5.43 -6.98 23.93
CA ILE A 232 -6.42 -7.69 23.12
C ILE A 232 -7.65 -6.82 22.83
N ARG A 233 -7.97 -5.88 23.73
CA ARG A 233 -9.04 -4.86 23.55
C ARG A 233 -8.55 -3.52 23.00
N ASN A 234 -7.25 -3.19 23.16
CA ASN A 234 -6.71 -1.88 22.80
C ASN A 234 -6.43 -1.73 21.29
N SER A 235 -6.56 -2.79 20.49
CA SER A 235 -6.66 -2.67 19.03
C SER A 235 -7.97 -1.99 18.57
N LEU A 236 -8.98 -1.85 19.44
CA LEU A 236 -10.27 -1.20 19.13
C LEU A 236 -10.40 0.22 19.70
N ARG A 237 -9.42 0.67 20.49
CA ARG A 237 -9.39 2.04 21.03
C ARG A 237 -7.99 2.58 20.82
N GLY A 238 -7.76 3.13 19.63
CA GLY A 238 -6.59 3.95 19.35
C GLY A 238 -6.35 4.91 20.52
N ASN A 239 -5.11 4.94 21.02
CA ASN A 239 -4.70 5.85 22.07
C ASN A 239 -5.09 7.27 21.65
N LYS A 240 -6.10 7.82 22.33
CA LYS A 240 -6.28 9.27 22.41
C LYS A 240 -5.12 9.80 23.24
N SER A 241 -4.07 10.22 22.56
CA SER A 241 -3.07 11.16 23.08
C SER A 241 -2.93 12.27 22.05
#